data_AF-A0A426WGE2-F1
#
_entry.id   AF-A0A426WGE2-F1
#
_cell.length_a   1.000
_cell.length_b   1.000
_cell.length_c   1.000
_cell.angle_alpha   90.00
_cell.angle_beta   90.00
_cell.angle_gamma   90.00
#
_symmetry.space_group_name_H-M   'P 1'
#
loop_
_entity.id
_entity.type
_entity.pdbx_description
1 polymer ?
#
loop_
_entity_poly.entity_id
_entity_poly.type
_entity_poly.pdbx_seq_one_letter_code
_entity_poly.pdbx_strand_id
1 'polypeptide(L)'
;MRRAVKVFILFFLGLQSLPASPDVVVLVHGYLGSASSWESSGVNAILAQNGWQRAGLATPQGILPGSGSNAVNKVYPVELPSLAPIAVQANLLGDMISTISARHPDESLILAGHSAGGVVARMALVQDRAPKVKRLITIGSPHLGTIRAVQALDATDSSGPFGIIKDFFGGDLYDLVQDSWGVLIDLTPAQPGSLLYWLNAQQHPDIDYISVIRPGPVGIGDEMVPVFSQDMNNVPALAGKSQRFVVAASHELQPADGVGLVNILNKED
;
A
#
# COMPACT_ATOMS: atom_id res chain seq x y z
N MET A 1 42.29 62.72 -21.70
CA MET A 1 40.98 62.20 -21.26
C MET A 1 40.96 60.70 -21.56
N ARG A 2 41.17 59.85 -20.55
CA ARG A 2 41.24 58.39 -20.71
C ARG A 2 39.84 57.79 -20.64
N ARG A 3 39.45 57.07 -21.70
CA ARG A 3 38.19 56.30 -21.79
C ARG A 3 38.24 55.14 -20.80
N ALA A 4 37.30 55.08 -19.86
CA ALA A 4 37.07 53.91 -19.03
C ALA A 4 35.88 53.12 -19.62
N VAL A 5 36.18 52.01 -20.28
CA VAL A 5 35.18 51.03 -20.70
C VAL A 5 34.95 50.10 -19.51
N LYS A 6 33.77 50.18 -18.89
CA LYS A 6 33.33 49.23 -17.86
C LYS A 6 32.80 47.99 -18.56
N VAL A 7 33.53 46.88 -18.46
CA VAL A 7 33.04 45.55 -18.85
C VAL A 7 32.07 45.09 -17.76
N PHE A 8 30.81 44.87 -18.13
CA PHE A 8 29.80 44.29 -17.25
C PHE A 8 29.75 42.78 -17.52
N ILE A 9 30.26 41.97 -16.60
CA ILE A 9 30.13 40.51 -16.66
C ILE A 9 28.76 40.15 -16.09
N LEU A 10 27.84 39.74 -16.96
CA LEU A 10 26.56 39.15 -16.59
C LEU A 10 26.79 37.72 -16.10
N PHE A 11 26.70 37.52 -14.79
CA PHE A 11 26.72 36.20 -14.17
C PHE A 11 25.32 35.58 -14.32
N PHE A 12 25.12 34.76 -15.36
CA PHE A 12 23.94 33.89 -15.47
C PHE A 12 24.07 32.76 -14.44
N LEU A 13 23.63 33.01 -13.20
CA LEU A 13 23.29 31.96 -12.25
C LEU A 13 22.02 31.29 -12.77
N GLY A 14 22.18 30.29 -13.62
CA GLY A 14 21.10 29.36 -13.94
C GLY A 14 20.67 28.69 -12.64
N LEU A 15 19.42 28.90 -12.24
CA LEU A 15 18.75 28.04 -11.28
C LEU A 15 18.74 26.64 -11.89
N GLN A 16 19.75 25.83 -11.58
CA GLN A 16 19.63 24.40 -11.77
C GLN A 16 18.63 23.95 -10.71
N SER A 17 17.40 23.69 -11.15
CA SER A 17 16.45 22.89 -10.40
C SER A 17 17.19 21.63 -9.96
N LEU A 18 17.45 21.50 -8.66
CA LEU A 18 18.02 20.28 -8.10
C LEU A 18 17.15 19.12 -8.60
N PRO A 19 17.74 18.06 -9.19
CA PRO A 19 16.95 16.92 -9.60
C PRO A 19 16.21 16.41 -8.36
N ALA A 20 14.88 16.34 -8.45
CA ALA A 20 14.07 15.71 -7.42
C ALA A 20 14.63 14.30 -7.19
N SER A 21 14.81 13.92 -5.92
CA SER A 21 15.33 12.59 -5.59
C SER A 21 14.38 11.55 -6.17
N PRO A 22 14.86 10.61 -7.01
CA PRO A 22 14.03 9.56 -7.55
C PRO A 22 13.47 8.70 -6.41
N ASP A 23 12.19 8.35 -6.54
CA ASP A 23 11.47 7.52 -5.58
C ASP A 23 11.02 6.21 -6.23
N VAL A 24 10.98 5.17 -5.40
CA VAL A 24 10.48 3.84 -5.76
C VAL A 24 9.21 3.56 -4.97
N VAL A 25 8.09 3.34 -5.64
CA VAL A 25 6.85 2.89 -5.01
C VAL A 25 6.69 1.37 -5.16
N VAL A 26 6.42 0.71 -4.04
CA VAL A 26 6.12 -0.72 -3.95
C VAL A 26 4.62 -0.89 -3.70
N LEU A 27 3.93 -1.58 -4.61
CA LEU A 27 2.47 -1.72 -4.57
C LEU A 27 2.08 -3.10 -4.01
N VAL A 28 1.40 -3.12 -2.87
CA VAL A 28 1.06 -4.34 -2.11
C VAL A 28 -0.45 -4.61 -2.21
N HIS A 29 -0.82 -5.71 -2.87
CA HIS A 29 -2.23 -6.07 -3.07
C HIS A 29 -2.89 -6.64 -1.80
N GLY A 30 -4.22 -6.66 -1.79
CA GLY A 30 -5.04 -7.21 -0.70
C GLY A 30 -5.31 -8.72 -0.79
N TYR A 31 -6.19 -9.17 0.11
CA TYR A 31 -6.74 -10.53 0.14
C TYR A 31 -7.45 -10.89 -1.18
N LEU A 32 -7.28 -12.13 -1.66
CA LEU A 32 -7.66 -12.59 -3.01
C LEU A 32 -7.06 -11.82 -4.20
N GLY A 33 -6.25 -10.79 -3.92
CA GLY A 33 -5.53 -10.04 -4.94
C GLY A 33 -4.25 -10.74 -5.38
N SER A 34 -3.62 -10.12 -6.38
CA SER A 34 -2.27 -10.43 -6.88
C SER A 34 -1.62 -9.13 -7.35
N ALA A 35 -0.38 -9.17 -7.82
CA ALA A 35 0.26 -8.03 -8.45
C ALA A 35 -0.55 -7.49 -9.65
N SER A 36 -1.34 -8.35 -10.30
CA SER A 36 -2.18 -7.96 -11.44
C SER A 36 -3.36 -7.07 -11.08
N SER A 37 -3.77 -7.01 -9.81
CA SER A 37 -4.87 -6.14 -9.34
C SER A 37 -4.60 -4.65 -9.62
N TRP A 38 -3.34 -4.22 -9.61
CA TRP A 38 -2.93 -2.85 -9.95
C TRP A 38 -3.00 -2.56 -11.45
N GLU A 39 -2.90 -3.60 -12.28
CA GLU A 39 -3.00 -3.49 -13.73
C GLU A 39 -4.47 -3.49 -14.18
N SER A 40 -5.24 -4.49 -13.72
CA SER A 40 -6.65 -4.66 -14.11
C SER A 40 -7.55 -3.53 -13.62
N SER A 41 -7.21 -2.90 -12.50
CA SER A 41 -7.89 -1.69 -12.00
C SER A 41 -7.55 -0.41 -12.78
N GLY A 42 -6.52 -0.42 -13.62
CA GLY A 42 -6.04 0.78 -14.34
C GLY A 42 -5.16 1.72 -13.50
N VAL A 43 -4.82 1.37 -12.25
CA VAL A 43 -3.94 2.18 -11.40
C VAL A 43 -2.55 2.33 -12.03
N ASN A 44 -1.94 1.23 -12.49
CA ASN A 44 -0.63 1.25 -13.16
C ASN A 44 -0.65 2.11 -14.43
N ALA A 45 -1.75 2.08 -15.19
CA ALA A 45 -1.88 2.89 -16.40
C ALA A 45 -1.83 4.40 -16.07
N ILE A 46 -2.49 4.82 -14.99
CA ILE A 46 -2.48 6.22 -14.55
C ILE A 46 -1.12 6.60 -13.97
N LEU A 47 -0.49 5.74 -13.17
CA LEU A 47 0.88 5.96 -12.68
C LEU A 47 1.86 6.16 -13.86
N ALA A 48 1.83 5.26 -14.85
CA ALA A 48 2.68 5.34 -16.03
C ALA A 48 2.45 6.62 -16.86
N GLN A 49 1.20 7.06 -17.02
CA GLN A 49 0.88 8.33 -17.68
C GLN A 49 1.42 9.55 -16.94
N ASN A 50 1.69 9.42 -15.64
CA ASN A 50 2.20 10.48 -14.76
C ASN A 50 3.67 10.28 -14.37
N GLY A 51 4.43 9.55 -15.18
CA GLY A 51 5.89 9.42 -15.02
C GLY A 51 6.37 8.32 -14.07
N TRP A 52 5.46 7.59 -13.42
CA TRP A 52 5.76 6.45 -12.56
C TRP A 52 5.78 5.16 -13.37
N GLN A 53 6.97 4.72 -13.80
CA GLN A 53 7.10 3.60 -14.74
C GLN A 53 7.33 2.27 -14.03
N ARG A 54 6.76 1.20 -14.58
CA ARG A 54 6.94 -0.17 -14.06
C ARG A 54 8.37 -0.65 -14.29
N ALA A 55 9.17 -0.66 -13.21
CA ALA A 55 10.56 -1.07 -13.24
C ALA A 55 10.75 -2.58 -13.04
N GLY A 56 9.72 -3.27 -12.54
CA GLY A 56 9.66 -4.72 -12.47
C GLY A 56 8.43 -5.25 -11.76
N LEU A 57 8.39 -6.56 -11.56
CA LEU A 57 7.45 -7.29 -10.72
C LEU A 57 8.27 -8.08 -9.71
N ALA A 58 8.08 -7.82 -8.42
CA ALA A 58 8.74 -8.57 -7.37
C ALA A 58 7.91 -9.77 -6.96
N THR A 59 8.52 -10.95 -6.93
CA THR A 59 7.91 -12.21 -6.49
C THR A 59 8.82 -12.88 -5.47
N PRO A 60 8.37 -13.95 -4.78
CA PRO A 60 9.23 -14.70 -3.87
C PRO A 60 10.47 -15.31 -4.54
N GLN A 61 10.46 -15.46 -5.87
CA GLN A 61 11.58 -16.01 -6.65
C GLN A 61 12.56 -14.94 -7.15
N GLY A 62 12.24 -13.66 -6.94
CA GLY A 62 13.06 -12.52 -7.37
C GLY A 62 12.26 -11.49 -8.16
N ILE A 63 12.99 -10.61 -8.85
CA ILE A 63 12.36 -9.52 -9.62
C ILE A 63 12.41 -9.84 -11.10
N LEU A 64 11.22 -9.94 -11.70
CA LEU A 64 11.04 -9.95 -13.15
C LEU A 64 11.21 -8.52 -13.69
N PRO A 65 12.08 -8.28 -14.68
CA PRO A 65 12.38 -6.94 -15.16
C PRO A 65 11.19 -6.31 -15.89
N GLY A 66 10.97 -5.01 -15.66
CA GLY A 66 10.03 -4.19 -16.41
C GLY A 66 10.74 -3.20 -17.34
N SER A 67 10.03 -2.65 -18.32
CA SER A 67 10.58 -1.70 -19.30
C SER A 67 10.94 -0.33 -18.68
N GLY A 68 10.40 -0.01 -17.51
CA GLY A 68 10.62 1.24 -16.79
C GLY A 68 11.85 1.25 -15.86
N SER A 69 12.80 0.32 -16.01
CA SER A 69 13.92 0.19 -15.05
C SER A 69 14.78 1.45 -14.93
N ASN A 70 14.86 2.24 -15.99
CA ASN A 70 15.67 3.47 -16.07
C ASN A 70 14.85 4.75 -15.88
N ALA A 71 13.57 4.63 -15.51
CA ALA A 71 12.75 5.81 -15.23
C ALA A 71 13.20 6.48 -13.92
N VAL A 72 12.97 7.78 -13.81
CA VAL A 72 13.21 8.54 -12.57
C VAL A 72 12.36 7.95 -11.45
N ASN A 73 11.05 7.92 -11.63
CA ASN A 73 10.10 7.34 -10.67
C ASN A 73 9.72 5.92 -11.08
N LYS A 74 9.85 4.99 -10.13
CA LYS A 74 9.73 3.55 -10.41
C LYS A 74 8.59 2.92 -9.63
N VAL A 75 7.94 1.95 -10.25
CA VAL A 75 6.86 1.16 -9.66
C VAL A 75 7.23 -0.32 -9.63
N TYR A 76 7.07 -0.95 -8.47
CA TYR A 76 7.17 -2.40 -8.27
C TYR A 76 5.89 -2.93 -7.61
N PRO A 77 4.96 -3.50 -8.39
CA PRO A 77 3.96 -4.38 -7.82
C PRO A 77 4.64 -5.62 -7.23
N VAL A 78 4.18 -6.07 -6.07
CA VAL A 78 4.63 -7.33 -5.44
C VAL A 78 3.59 -8.41 -5.62
N GLU A 79 4.04 -9.65 -5.79
CA GLU A 79 3.20 -10.85 -5.79
C GLU A 79 3.36 -11.56 -4.44
N LEU A 80 2.29 -11.63 -3.65
CA LEU A 80 2.27 -12.28 -2.34
C LEU A 80 1.20 -13.38 -2.30
N PRO A 81 1.39 -14.43 -1.48
CA PRO A 81 0.36 -15.45 -1.27
C PRO A 81 -0.78 -14.84 -0.45
N SER A 82 -1.78 -14.26 -1.11
CA SER A 82 -2.82 -13.43 -0.47
C SER A 82 -3.67 -14.18 0.57
N LEU A 83 -3.70 -15.52 0.54
CA LEU A 83 -4.42 -16.36 1.50
C LEU A 83 -3.58 -16.69 2.75
N ALA A 84 -2.26 -16.52 2.69
CA ALA A 84 -1.36 -16.87 3.79
C ALA A 84 -1.49 -15.86 4.95
N PRO A 85 -1.16 -16.25 6.21
CA PRO A 85 -1.15 -15.33 7.34
C PRO A 85 -0.37 -14.03 7.07
N ILE A 86 -0.81 -12.93 7.66
CA ILE A 86 -0.23 -11.59 7.45
C ILE A 86 1.26 -11.57 7.77
N ALA A 87 1.68 -12.27 8.83
CA ALA A 87 3.10 -12.36 9.19
C ALA A 87 3.95 -13.09 8.13
N VAL A 88 3.40 -14.10 7.44
CA VAL A 88 4.08 -14.80 6.34
C VAL A 88 4.23 -13.87 5.15
N GLN A 89 3.15 -13.18 4.78
CA GLN A 89 3.18 -12.19 3.70
C GLN A 89 4.16 -11.04 3.99
N ALA A 90 4.21 -10.56 5.24
CA ALA A 90 5.10 -9.48 5.66
C ALA A 90 6.58 -9.88 5.60
N ASN A 91 6.89 -11.13 5.96
CA ASN A 91 8.25 -11.67 5.84
C ASN A 91 8.70 -11.68 4.37
N LEU A 92 7.86 -12.21 3.47
CA LEU A 92 8.14 -12.27 2.03
C LEU A 92 8.25 -10.85 1.43
N LEU A 93 7.37 -9.94 1.83
CA LEU A 93 7.42 -8.55 1.41
C LEU A 93 8.74 -7.90 1.84
N GLY A 94 9.22 -8.15 3.05
CA GLY A 94 10.51 -7.64 3.54
C GLY A 94 11.70 -8.08 2.69
N ASP A 95 11.72 -9.35 2.28
CA ASP A 95 12.77 -9.89 1.40
C ASP A 95 12.73 -9.22 0.01
N MET A 96 11.52 -8.99 -0.51
CA MET A 96 11.31 -8.27 -1.78
C MET A 96 11.75 -6.81 -1.68
N ILE A 97 11.36 -6.10 -0.61
CA ILE A 97 11.77 -4.70 -0.37
C ILE A 97 13.30 -4.61 -0.26
N SER A 98 13.93 -5.54 0.46
CA SER A 98 15.40 -5.59 0.56
C SER A 98 16.06 -5.78 -0.80
N THR A 99 15.48 -6.65 -1.64
CA THR A 99 15.96 -6.86 -3.02
C THR A 99 15.80 -5.61 -3.89
N ILE A 100 14.66 -4.92 -3.78
CA ILE A 100 14.40 -3.66 -4.49
C ILE A 100 15.36 -2.56 -4.01
N SER A 101 15.52 -2.40 -2.70
CA SER A 101 16.45 -1.44 -2.07
C SER A 101 17.90 -1.69 -2.49
N ALA A 102 18.31 -2.93 -2.70
CA ALA A 102 19.65 -3.27 -3.18
C ALA A 102 19.87 -2.87 -4.65
N ARG A 103 18.80 -2.86 -5.46
CA ARG A 103 18.85 -2.40 -6.87
C ARG A 103 18.84 -0.89 -6.99
N HIS A 104 18.24 -0.19 -6.02
CA HIS A 104 18.09 1.25 -6.00
C HIS A 104 18.71 1.83 -4.71
N PRO A 105 20.05 1.74 -4.54
CA PRO A 105 20.70 2.09 -3.27
C PRO A 105 20.59 3.56 -2.89
N ASP A 106 20.36 4.45 -3.86
CA ASP A 106 20.31 5.90 -3.66
C ASP A 106 18.87 6.45 -3.64
N GLU A 107 17.86 5.57 -3.72
CA GLU A 107 16.45 5.96 -3.84
C GLU A 107 15.70 5.65 -2.55
N SER A 108 14.74 6.52 -2.20
CA SER A 108 13.84 6.25 -1.08
C SER A 108 12.67 5.38 -1.52
N LEU A 109 12.15 4.57 -0.59
CA LEU A 109 11.04 3.67 -0.86
C LEU A 109 9.73 4.22 -0.29
N ILE A 110 8.66 3.99 -1.02
CA ILE A 110 7.28 4.28 -0.61
C ILE A 110 6.51 2.97 -0.71
N LEU A 111 5.77 2.60 0.34
CA LEU A 111 4.86 1.48 0.30
C LEU A 111 3.44 2.00 0.05
N ALA A 112 2.72 1.40 -0.90
CA ALA A 112 1.30 1.63 -1.09
C ALA A 112 0.56 0.29 -1.00
N GLY A 113 -0.18 0.09 0.08
CA GLY A 113 -0.92 -1.15 0.32
C GLY A 113 -2.43 -0.97 0.21
N HIS A 114 -3.08 -1.86 -0.53
CA HIS A 114 -4.54 -1.90 -0.64
C HIS A 114 -5.12 -2.96 0.29
N SER A 115 -6.20 -2.63 1.00
CA SER A 115 -6.92 -3.58 1.86
C SER A 115 -5.96 -4.29 2.83
N ALA A 116 -5.98 -5.62 2.91
CA ALA A 116 -5.04 -6.42 3.70
C ALA A 116 -3.56 -6.11 3.41
N GLY A 117 -3.21 -5.73 2.17
CA GLY A 117 -1.85 -5.37 1.77
C GLY A 117 -1.28 -4.17 2.52
N GLY A 118 -2.13 -3.23 2.96
CA GLY A 118 -1.70 -2.13 3.83
C GLY A 118 -1.35 -2.60 5.25
N VAL A 119 -2.04 -3.64 5.76
CA VAL A 119 -1.69 -4.27 7.04
C VAL A 119 -0.40 -5.07 6.91
N VAL A 120 -0.21 -5.80 5.80
CA VAL A 120 1.04 -6.51 5.48
C VAL A 120 2.23 -5.54 5.42
N ALA A 121 2.08 -4.42 4.71
CA ALA A 121 3.12 -3.39 4.62
C ALA A 121 3.46 -2.79 5.99
N ARG A 122 2.45 -2.50 6.81
CA ARG A 122 2.64 -2.01 8.19
C ARG A 122 3.34 -3.03 9.08
N MET A 123 2.98 -4.31 8.96
CA MET A 123 3.64 -5.40 9.68
C MET A 123 5.12 -5.50 9.31
N ALA A 124 5.46 -5.44 8.02
CA ALA A 124 6.85 -5.48 7.55
C ALA A 124 7.70 -4.32 8.10
N LEU A 125 7.09 -3.13 8.21
CA LEU A 125 7.73 -1.95 8.82
C LEU A 125 8.00 -2.14 10.32
N VAL A 126 7.01 -2.65 11.07
CA VAL A 126 7.16 -2.90 12.52
C VAL A 126 8.17 -4.01 12.81
N GLN A 127 8.34 -4.97 11.90
CA GLN A 127 9.36 -6.01 12.00
C GLN A 127 10.77 -5.56 11.56
N ASP A 128 10.96 -4.28 11.24
CA ASP A 128 12.22 -3.71 10.71
C ASP A 128 12.72 -4.43 9.44
N ARG A 129 11.79 -4.84 8.56
CA ARG A 129 12.09 -5.56 7.31
C ARG A 129 11.97 -4.71 6.06
N ALA A 130 11.70 -3.42 6.21
CA ALA A 130 11.44 -2.50 5.10
C ALA A 130 12.39 -1.30 5.16
N PRO A 131 13.69 -1.50 4.90
CA PRO A 131 14.68 -0.43 5.00
C PRO A 131 14.39 0.70 4.00
N LYS A 132 14.78 1.93 4.37
CA LYS A 132 14.67 3.15 3.53
C LYS A 132 13.25 3.52 3.10
N VAL A 133 12.23 2.89 3.68
CA VAL A 133 10.86 3.34 3.48
C VAL A 133 10.69 4.67 4.19
N LYS A 134 10.32 5.72 3.44
CA LYS A 134 10.02 7.05 3.98
C LYS A 134 8.52 7.30 4.15
N ARG A 135 7.68 6.45 3.57
CA ARG A 135 6.22 6.64 3.54
C ARG A 135 5.45 5.33 3.40
N LEU A 136 4.36 5.22 4.16
CA LEU A 136 3.32 4.19 4.01
C LEU A 136 1.99 4.84 3.63
N ILE A 137 1.47 4.47 2.47
CA ILE A 137 0.13 4.82 1.97
C ILE A 137 -0.74 3.57 2.09
N THR A 138 -1.92 3.69 2.68
CA THR A 138 -2.88 2.58 2.80
C THR A 138 -4.22 2.96 2.19
N ILE A 139 -4.83 2.05 1.44
CA ILE A 139 -6.07 2.29 0.70
C ILE A 139 -7.12 1.30 1.19
N GLY A 140 -8.12 1.77 1.94
CA GLY A 140 -9.18 0.90 2.45
C GLY A 140 -8.71 -0.20 3.39
N SER A 141 -7.59 -0.04 4.09
CA SER A 141 -6.94 -1.12 4.86
C SER A 141 -7.55 -1.31 6.25
N PRO A 142 -7.86 -2.54 6.70
CA PRO A 142 -8.51 -2.81 7.99
C PRO A 142 -7.51 -2.81 9.18
N HIS A 143 -6.98 -1.64 9.55
CA HIS A 143 -5.97 -1.48 10.61
C HIS A 143 -6.46 -1.87 12.02
N LEU A 144 -7.77 -1.83 12.25
CA LEU A 144 -8.44 -2.29 13.47
C LEU A 144 -9.29 -3.55 13.24
N GLY A 145 -9.15 -4.16 12.06
CA GLY A 145 -9.84 -5.36 11.63
C GLY A 145 -11.19 -5.08 10.98
N THR A 146 -11.85 -6.14 10.52
CA THR A 146 -13.18 -6.07 9.91
C THR A 146 -14.07 -7.21 10.39
N ILE A 147 -15.36 -6.91 10.58
CA ILE A 147 -16.38 -7.92 10.86
C ILE A 147 -16.59 -8.86 9.66
N ARG A 148 -16.24 -8.46 8.44
CA ARG A 148 -16.29 -9.34 7.27
C ARG A 148 -15.37 -10.55 7.40
N ALA A 149 -14.22 -10.40 8.05
CA ALA A 149 -13.32 -11.51 8.30
C ALA A 149 -13.96 -12.55 9.23
N VAL A 150 -14.67 -12.10 10.28
CA VAL A 150 -15.44 -12.98 11.18
C VAL A 150 -16.56 -13.68 10.40
N GLN A 151 -17.33 -12.95 9.58
CA GLN A 151 -18.39 -13.53 8.76
C GLN A 151 -17.87 -14.57 7.76
N ALA A 152 -16.68 -14.36 7.21
CA ALA A 152 -16.04 -15.33 6.32
C ALA A 152 -15.61 -16.60 7.07
N LEU A 153 -15.08 -16.48 8.29
CA LEU A 153 -14.76 -17.62 9.16
C LEU A 153 -16.02 -18.39 9.55
N ASP A 154 -17.08 -17.70 9.99
CA ASP A 154 -18.36 -18.29 10.40
C ASP A 154 -19.06 -19.03 9.25
N ALA A 155 -18.79 -18.65 8.00
CA ALA A 155 -19.36 -19.30 6.82
C ALA A 155 -18.95 -20.78 6.68
N THR A 156 -17.87 -21.20 7.34
CA THR A 156 -17.41 -22.60 7.39
C THR A 156 -18.08 -23.42 8.48
N ASP A 157 -18.70 -22.78 9.47
CA ASP A 157 -19.54 -23.42 10.50
C ASP A 157 -20.99 -23.50 10.00
N SER A 158 -21.25 -24.49 9.16
CA SER A 158 -22.55 -24.79 8.51
C SER A 158 -23.83 -24.53 9.35
N SER A 159 -24.65 -23.54 8.93
CA SER A 159 -26.14 -23.55 8.83
C SER A 159 -26.76 -22.13 8.91
N GLY A 160 -26.76 -21.38 7.81
CA GLY A 160 -27.49 -20.11 7.72
C GLY A 160 -27.68 -19.61 6.28
N PRO A 161 -28.70 -18.79 5.99
CA PRO A 161 -29.05 -18.40 4.63
C PRO A 161 -28.13 -17.27 4.15
N PHE A 162 -27.04 -17.59 3.44
CA PHE A 162 -26.05 -16.59 3.03
C PHE A 162 -25.94 -16.45 1.50
N GLY A 163 -26.42 -15.31 0.99
CA GLY A 163 -26.29 -14.88 -0.41
C GLY A 163 -25.09 -13.97 -0.70
N ILE A 164 -24.51 -13.31 0.31
CA ILE A 164 -23.46 -12.29 0.12
C ILE A 164 -22.07 -12.91 -0.11
N ILE A 165 -21.82 -14.08 0.46
CA ILE A 165 -20.54 -14.78 0.36
C ILE A 165 -20.37 -15.45 -1.02
N LYS A 166 -21.48 -15.78 -1.72
CA LYS A 166 -21.43 -16.29 -3.10
C LYS A 166 -20.88 -15.28 -4.09
N ASP A 167 -21.13 -14.00 -3.88
CA ASP A 167 -20.67 -12.94 -4.79
C ASP A 167 -19.15 -12.70 -4.69
N PHE A 168 -18.52 -13.08 -3.56
CA PHE A 168 -17.08 -12.87 -3.32
C PHE A 168 -16.23 -14.14 -3.47
N PHE A 169 -16.77 -15.32 -3.14
CA PHE A 169 -15.98 -16.55 -3.02
C PHE A 169 -16.30 -17.63 -4.08
N GLY A 170 -17.26 -17.39 -4.98
CA GLY A 170 -17.61 -18.36 -6.01
C GLY A 170 -18.15 -19.70 -5.47
N GLY A 171 -18.16 -20.73 -6.31
CA GLY A 171 -18.80 -22.02 -6.03
C GLY A 171 -18.15 -22.88 -4.94
N ASP A 172 -16.84 -22.67 -4.67
CA ASP A 172 -16.03 -23.51 -3.78
C ASP A 172 -15.54 -22.72 -2.55
N LEU A 173 -16.49 -22.05 -1.89
CA LEU A 173 -16.29 -21.22 -0.71
C LEU A 173 -15.53 -21.92 0.43
N TYR A 174 -15.82 -23.20 0.67
CA TYR A 174 -15.28 -23.93 1.82
C TYR A 174 -13.76 -24.08 1.76
N ASP A 175 -13.25 -24.58 0.62
CA ASP A 175 -11.80 -24.77 0.41
C ASP A 175 -11.06 -23.43 0.42
N LEU A 176 -11.64 -22.40 -0.21
CA LEU A 176 -11.06 -21.07 -0.23
C LEU A 176 -10.94 -20.46 1.18
N VAL A 177 -11.96 -20.60 2.03
CA VAL A 177 -11.88 -20.13 3.42
C VAL A 177 -10.92 -20.98 4.23
N GLN A 178 -10.90 -22.30 4.04
CA GLN A 178 -9.96 -23.19 4.72
C GLN A 178 -8.50 -22.81 4.42
N ASP A 179 -8.17 -22.55 3.15
CA ASP A 179 -6.85 -22.09 2.73
C ASP A 179 -6.53 -20.66 3.20
N SER A 180 -7.56 -19.86 3.46
CA SER A 180 -7.46 -18.47 3.92
C SER A 180 -7.59 -18.29 5.44
N TRP A 181 -7.75 -19.37 6.19
CA TRP A 181 -8.12 -19.30 7.61
C TRP A 181 -7.16 -18.41 8.42
N GLY A 182 -5.86 -18.51 8.16
CA GLY A 182 -4.83 -17.71 8.81
C GLY A 182 -4.98 -16.20 8.56
N VAL A 183 -5.12 -15.78 7.30
CA VAL A 183 -5.26 -14.36 6.97
C VAL A 183 -6.60 -13.80 7.46
N LEU A 184 -7.67 -14.60 7.42
CA LEU A 184 -8.97 -14.17 7.92
C LEU A 184 -8.94 -13.97 9.44
N ILE A 185 -8.33 -14.87 10.20
CA ILE A 185 -8.09 -14.66 11.65
C ILE A 185 -7.30 -13.37 11.89
N ASP A 186 -6.21 -13.17 11.15
CA ASP A 186 -5.34 -12.00 11.31
C ASP A 186 -6.06 -10.67 11.02
N LEU A 187 -7.14 -10.68 10.24
CA LEU A 187 -7.94 -9.50 9.87
C LEU A 187 -9.20 -9.31 10.73
N THR A 188 -9.44 -10.18 11.72
CA THR A 188 -10.54 -9.99 12.69
C THR A 188 -10.32 -8.74 13.55
N PRO A 189 -11.39 -8.16 14.16
CA PRO A 189 -11.26 -6.97 14.99
C PRO A 189 -10.22 -7.11 16.10
N ALA A 190 -9.43 -6.04 16.31
CA ALA A 190 -8.34 -6.05 17.27
C ALA A 190 -8.85 -6.30 18.72
N GLN A 191 -8.44 -7.42 19.29
CA GLN A 191 -8.68 -7.82 20.69
C GLN A 191 -7.43 -8.46 21.30
N PRO A 192 -7.25 -8.47 22.64
CA PRO A 192 -6.12 -9.13 23.27
C PRO A 192 -5.91 -10.56 22.73
N GLY A 193 -4.69 -10.84 22.24
CA GLY A 193 -4.34 -12.12 21.60
C GLY A 193 -4.45 -12.15 20.07
N SER A 194 -5.12 -11.18 19.44
CA SER A 194 -5.14 -11.02 17.98
C SER A 194 -3.86 -10.37 17.45
N LEU A 195 -3.53 -10.66 16.17
CA LEU A 195 -2.41 -10.03 15.47
C LEU A 195 -2.54 -8.50 15.45
N LEU A 196 -3.72 -7.98 15.09
CA LEU A 196 -3.92 -6.53 14.99
C LEU A 196 -3.81 -5.83 16.35
N TYR A 197 -4.25 -6.45 17.44
CA TYR A 197 -4.04 -5.90 18.78
C TYR A 197 -2.55 -5.78 19.11
N TRP A 198 -1.77 -6.83 18.83
CA TRP A 198 -0.32 -6.79 19.02
C TRP A 198 0.31 -5.71 18.13
N LEU A 199 -0.01 -5.69 16.84
CA LEU A 199 0.57 -4.77 15.86
C LEU A 199 0.26 -3.30 16.21
N ASN A 200 -0.97 -3.01 16.65
CA ASN A 200 -1.41 -1.66 17.01
C ASN A 200 -0.72 -1.10 18.27
N ALA A 201 -0.11 -1.96 19.08
CA ALA A 201 0.65 -1.59 20.27
C ALA A 201 2.16 -1.43 20.02
N GLN A 202 2.67 -1.84 18.86
CA GLN A 202 4.10 -1.77 18.58
C GLN A 202 4.55 -0.34 18.25
N GLN A 203 5.82 -0.07 18.52
CA GLN A 203 6.47 1.12 17.98
C GLN A 203 6.51 1.03 16.46
N HIS A 204 6.02 2.07 15.81
CA HIS A 204 6.10 2.23 14.36
C HIS A 204 7.27 3.16 14.01
N PRO A 205 7.94 2.95 12.87
CA PRO A 205 9.03 3.83 12.42
C PRO A 205 8.54 5.28 12.22
N ASP A 206 9.45 6.24 12.36
CA ASP A 206 9.14 7.66 12.18
C ASP A 206 9.20 8.03 10.69
N ILE A 207 8.08 7.81 10.00
CA ILE A 207 7.91 7.99 8.55
C ILE A 207 6.55 8.63 8.27
N ASP A 208 6.30 9.03 7.02
CA ASP A 208 5.00 9.55 6.63
C ASP A 208 3.94 8.44 6.57
N TYR A 209 2.82 8.64 7.26
CA TYR A 209 1.68 7.74 7.20
C TYR A 209 0.49 8.39 6.49
N ILE A 210 -0.12 7.71 5.54
CA ILE A 210 -1.27 8.21 4.79
C ILE A 210 -2.37 7.15 4.73
N SER A 211 -3.56 7.50 5.19
CA SER A 211 -4.78 6.70 5.07
C SER A 211 -5.67 7.28 3.96
N VAL A 212 -5.83 6.52 2.88
CA VAL A 212 -6.87 6.74 1.87
C VAL A 212 -8.13 6.00 2.34
N ILE A 213 -9.08 6.78 2.85
CA ILE A 213 -10.31 6.35 3.50
C ILE A 213 -11.45 6.35 2.49
N ARG A 214 -12.19 5.24 2.45
CA ARG A 214 -13.37 5.01 1.62
C ARG A 214 -14.61 5.01 2.51
N PRO A 215 -15.39 6.10 2.50
CA PRO A 215 -16.56 6.24 3.37
C PRO A 215 -17.75 5.38 2.93
N GLY A 216 -17.75 4.89 1.69
CA GLY A 216 -18.88 4.25 1.05
C GLY A 216 -20.12 5.15 0.94
N PRO A 217 -21.24 4.63 0.42
CA PRO A 217 -22.44 5.45 0.15
C PRO A 217 -23.08 6.07 1.40
N VAL A 218 -22.92 5.44 2.56
CA VAL A 218 -23.56 5.82 3.84
C VAL A 218 -22.59 6.42 4.85
N GLY A 219 -21.31 6.61 4.49
CA GLY A 219 -20.33 7.30 5.33
C GLY A 219 -19.67 6.46 6.43
N ILE A 220 -19.99 5.17 6.54
CA ILE A 220 -19.52 4.31 7.64
C ILE A 220 -18.36 3.38 7.24
N GLY A 221 -18.04 3.29 5.95
CA GLY A 221 -17.07 2.34 5.41
C GLY A 221 -17.43 1.94 3.99
N ASP A 222 -16.47 1.34 3.30
CA ASP A 222 -16.78 0.55 2.11
C ASP A 222 -17.47 -0.77 2.50
N GLU A 223 -17.81 -1.59 1.52
CA GLU A 223 -18.52 -2.84 1.72
C GLU A 223 -17.75 -3.87 2.58
N MET A 224 -16.42 -3.70 2.70
CA MET A 224 -15.51 -4.61 3.40
C MET A 224 -14.96 -4.08 4.71
N VAL A 225 -14.65 -2.79 4.82
CA VAL A 225 -13.87 -2.22 5.93
C VAL A 225 -14.54 -0.93 6.43
N PRO A 226 -14.85 -0.83 7.73
CA PRO A 226 -15.44 0.38 8.30
C PRO A 226 -14.42 1.54 8.34
N VAL A 227 -14.88 2.78 8.17
CA VAL A 227 -14.04 4.00 8.14
C VAL A 227 -13.08 4.08 9.32
N PHE A 228 -13.58 3.77 10.53
CA PHE A 228 -12.74 3.84 11.73
C PHE A 228 -11.54 2.89 11.66
N SER A 229 -11.70 1.74 10.99
CA SER A 229 -10.63 0.75 10.81
C SER A 229 -9.67 1.13 9.69
N GLN A 230 -10.08 1.98 8.74
CA GLN A 230 -9.22 2.46 7.65
C GLN A 230 -8.25 3.58 8.07
N ASP A 231 -8.65 4.39 9.04
CA ASP A 231 -7.87 5.53 9.52
C ASP A 231 -6.79 5.09 10.52
N MET A 232 -5.52 5.18 10.12
CA MET A 232 -4.40 4.85 11.00
C MET A 232 -4.32 5.77 12.23
N ASN A 233 -5.00 6.94 12.25
CA ASN A 233 -5.07 7.75 13.47
C ASN A 233 -5.89 7.09 14.60
N ASN A 234 -6.71 6.08 14.29
CA ASN A 234 -7.41 5.29 15.30
C ASN A 234 -6.55 4.15 15.86
N VAL A 235 -5.34 3.96 15.33
CA VAL A 235 -4.32 3.06 15.90
C VAL A 235 -3.55 3.86 16.97
N PRO A 236 -3.50 3.41 18.24
CA PRO A 236 -2.89 4.19 19.32
C PRO A 236 -1.44 4.64 19.04
N ALA A 237 -0.61 3.77 18.48
CA ALA A 237 0.80 4.08 18.17
C ALA A 237 1.00 5.11 17.02
N LEU A 238 -0.05 5.32 16.21
CA LEU A 238 -0.05 6.19 15.02
C LEU A 238 -1.01 7.38 15.15
N ALA A 239 -1.66 7.55 16.31
CA ALA A 239 -2.61 8.63 16.55
C ALA A 239 -1.95 10.01 16.32
N GLY A 240 -2.54 10.78 15.41
CA GLY A 240 -2.04 12.12 15.03
C GLY A 240 -0.86 12.10 14.06
N LYS A 241 -0.37 10.93 13.64
CA LYS A 241 0.76 10.79 12.70
C LYS A 241 0.33 10.53 11.26
N SER A 242 -0.93 10.16 11.04
CA SER A 242 -1.41 9.82 9.70
C SER A 242 -2.20 10.94 9.04
N GLN A 243 -1.81 11.32 7.82
CA GLN A 243 -2.63 12.17 6.96
C GLN A 243 -3.81 11.37 6.41
N ARG A 244 -4.93 12.07 6.19
CA ARG A 244 -6.18 11.44 5.72
C ARG A 244 -6.58 12.00 4.37
N PHE A 245 -6.84 11.10 3.44
CA PHE A 245 -7.41 11.41 2.13
C PHE A 245 -8.70 10.64 1.99
N VAL A 246 -9.79 11.31 1.60
CA VAL A 246 -11.09 10.65 1.43
C VAL A 246 -11.33 10.45 -0.06
N VAL A 247 -11.59 9.20 -0.45
CA VAL A 247 -11.91 8.84 -1.84
C VAL A 247 -13.22 8.06 -1.83
N ALA A 248 -14.23 8.60 -2.52
CA ALA A 248 -15.51 7.93 -2.69
C ALA A 248 -15.40 6.86 -3.78
N ALA A 249 -15.09 5.62 -3.38
CA ALA A 249 -14.98 4.44 -4.25
C ALA A 249 -15.50 3.19 -3.51
N SER A 250 -15.79 2.11 -4.25
CA SER A 250 -16.01 0.77 -3.67
C SER A 250 -14.71 0.21 -3.08
N HIS A 251 -14.69 -0.99 -2.50
CA HIS A 251 -13.49 -1.57 -1.89
C HIS A 251 -12.45 -2.06 -2.91
N GLU A 252 -12.83 -2.40 -4.13
CA GLU A 252 -11.86 -2.79 -5.17
C GLU A 252 -10.98 -1.60 -5.59
N LEU A 253 -9.78 -1.89 -6.11
CA LEU A 253 -8.96 -0.87 -6.74
C LEU A 253 -9.64 -0.35 -8.01
N GLN A 254 -9.57 0.95 -8.23
CA GLN A 254 -10.16 1.64 -9.38
C GLN A 254 -9.16 2.63 -9.98
N PRO A 255 -9.41 3.12 -11.20
CA PRO A 255 -8.56 4.16 -11.80
C PRO A 255 -8.43 5.41 -10.90
N ALA A 256 -9.48 5.76 -10.15
CA ALA A 256 -9.46 6.87 -9.21
C ALA A 256 -8.36 6.75 -8.13
N ASP A 257 -7.98 5.54 -7.74
CA ASP A 257 -6.87 5.32 -6.80
C ASP A 257 -5.53 5.66 -7.41
N GLY A 258 -5.36 5.45 -8.73
CA GLY A 258 -4.18 5.89 -9.46
C GLY A 258 -4.05 7.42 -9.44
N VAL A 259 -5.16 8.13 -9.62
CA VAL A 259 -5.19 9.60 -9.52
C VAL A 259 -4.84 10.04 -8.09
N GLY A 260 -5.42 9.40 -7.08
CA GLY A 260 -5.13 9.67 -5.67
C GLY A 260 -3.66 9.44 -5.34
N LEU A 261 -3.09 8.31 -5.77
CA LEU A 261 -1.68 7.99 -5.57
C LEU A 261 -0.78 9.00 -6.26
N VAL A 262 -1.02 9.37 -7.51
CA VAL A 262 -0.22 10.40 -8.21
C VAL A 262 -0.23 11.72 -7.44
N ASN A 263 -1.39 12.16 -6.95
CA ASN A 263 -1.51 13.39 -6.19
C ASN A 263 -0.73 13.34 -4.86
N ILE A 264 -0.67 12.18 -4.22
CA ILE A 264 0.10 11.97 -2.98
C ILE A 264 1.60 11.88 -3.28
N LEU A 265 1.98 11.13 -4.32
CA LEU A 265 3.37 10.83 -4.68
C LEU A 265 4.09 12.05 -5.26
N ASN A 266 3.39 12.91 -6.00
CA ASN A 266 3.96 14.10 -6.61
C ASN A 266 3.89 15.35 -5.71
N LYS A 267 3.34 15.22 -4.49
CA LYS A 267 3.35 16.31 -3.52
C LYS A 267 4.77 16.42 -2.96
N GLU A 268 5.38 17.60 -3.12
CA GLU A 268 6.66 17.91 -2.48
C GLU A 268 6.48 17.91 -0.95
N ASP A 269 7.49 17.39 -0.25
CA ASP A 269 7.58 17.36 1.21
C ASP A 269 7.86 18.76 1.81
#